data_AF-A0A6J7LDG0-F1
#
_entry.id   AF-A0A6J7LDG0-F1
#
_cell.length_a   1.000
_cell.length_b   1.000
_cell.length_c   1.000
_cell.angle_alpha   90.00
_cell.angle_beta   90.00
_cell.angle_gamma   90.00
#
_symmetry.space_group_name_H-M   'P 1'
#
loop_
_entity.id
_entity.type
_entity.pdbx_description
1 polymer ?
#
loop_
_entity_poly.entity_id
_entity_poly.type
_entity_poly.pdbx_seq_one_letter_code
_entity_poly.pdbx_strand_id
1 'polypeptide(L)'
;MTHGPSEGSGEFGTGWYLRVGPMGTLGDGLWSVRCYLTNDYPDGTTIGPGVDDSAYPEDRVLWRVGVDAQLRRRVSVARWAVEGVPPLWAVEIPDEGGERPGCSLVVFDTDDLPPGTVLTNDEFASIAVDSAQQVAALHWSTDTATIDQIFVSPQLRRQHVGTWVVYVADALHHHHGWPGLMTASGRRTDVAEEAQGRHLHRVDPRTERVVIIDPDTGIAAP
;
A
#
# COMPACT_ATOMS: atom_id res chain seq x y z
N MET A 1 19.96 -39.39 -18.68
CA MET A 1 20.36 -38.18 -17.95
C MET A 1 19.11 -37.38 -17.67
N THR A 2 18.64 -37.43 -16.43
CA THR A 2 17.50 -36.67 -15.92
C THR A 2 17.97 -35.27 -15.56
N HIS A 3 17.53 -34.25 -16.29
CA HIS A 3 17.64 -32.85 -15.85
C HIS A 3 16.44 -32.54 -14.97
N GLY A 4 16.70 -32.35 -13.68
CA GLY A 4 15.72 -31.87 -12.72
C GLY A 4 15.32 -30.41 -12.99
N PRO A 5 14.19 -29.96 -12.45
CA PRO A 5 13.76 -28.57 -12.59
C PRO A 5 14.77 -27.67 -11.88
N SER A 6 15.29 -26.68 -12.61
CA SER A 6 16.09 -25.59 -12.07
C SER A 6 15.26 -24.83 -11.03
N GLU A 7 15.73 -24.80 -9.80
CA GLU A 7 15.25 -23.91 -8.74
C GLU A 7 15.43 -22.47 -9.19
N GLY A 8 14.35 -21.86 -9.68
CA GLY A 8 14.30 -20.44 -9.96
C GLY A 8 14.19 -19.66 -8.65
N SER A 9 15.33 -19.33 -8.05
CA SER A 9 15.43 -18.19 -7.14
C SER A 9 15.15 -16.91 -7.95
N GLY A 10 13.86 -16.65 -8.20
CA GLY A 10 13.41 -15.59 -9.08
C GLY A 10 13.73 -14.23 -8.49
N GLU A 11 14.71 -13.54 -9.04
CA GLU A 11 14.90 -12.12 -8.85
C GLU A 11 13.61 -11.42 -9.32
N PHE A 12 12.82 -10.91 -8.38
CA PHE A 12 11.61 -10.16 -8.72
C PHE A 12 12.05 -8.83 -9.36
N GLY A 13 11.51 -8.50 -10.53
CA GLY A 13 11.87 -7.29 -11.27
C GLY A 13 11.37 -5.99 -10.62
N THR A 14 11.47 -4.88 -11.34
CA THR A 14 10.93 -3.58 -10.91
C THR A 14 9.40 -3.53 -10.96
N GLY A 15 8.78 -2.64 -10.18
CA GLY A 15 7.34 -2.48 -10.14
C GLY A 15 6.83 -1.47 -11.16
N TRP A 16 5.95 -1.89 -12.06
CA TRP A 16 5.25 -1.01 -13.01
C TRP A 16 3.75 -1.27 -12.99
N TYR A 17 2.96 -0.30 -13.47
CA TYR A 17 1.52 -0.23 -13.28
C TYR A 17 0.76 -0.30 -14.61
N LEU A 18 -0.27 -1.14 -14.66
CA LEU A 18 -1.20 -1.24 -15.78
C LEU A 18 -2.56 -0.69 -15.39
N ARG A 19 -3.02 0.38 -16.05
CA ARG A 19 -4.39 0.89 -15.94
C ARG A 19 -5.30 0.10 -16.89
N VAL A 20 -6.15 -0.76 -16.33
CA VAL A 20 -7.04 -1.65 -17.10
C VAL A 20 -8.20 -0.85 -17.72
N GLY A 21 -8.75 0.13 -16.98
CA GLY A 21 -9.78 1.02 -17.49
C GLY A 21 -10.34 1.96 -16.42
N PRO A 22 -10.97 3.08 -16.83
CA PRO A 22 -11.64 3.98 -15.92
C PRO A 22 -12.90 3.32 -15.36
N MET A 23 -13.17 3.52 -14.07
CA MET A 23 -14.35 2.99 -13.38
C MET A 23 -15.49 4.01 -13.47
N GLY A 24 -15.96 4.28 -14.70
CA GLY A 24 -16.91 5.36 -15.01
C GLY A 24 -18.27 5.31 -14.29
N THR A 25 -18.58 4.26 -13.53
CA THR A 25 -19.79 4.15 -12.70
C THR A 25 -19.58 4.59 -11.24
N LEU A 26 -18.36 4.86 -10.80
CA LEU A 26 -18.01 5.12 -9.40
C LEU A 26 -17.49 6.53 -9.11
N GLY A 27 -17.50 7.38 -10.13
CA GLY A 27 -16.98 8.74 -10.06
C GLY A 27 -15.95 8.99 -11.16
N ASP A 28 -15.87 10.23 -11.61
CA ASP A 28 -14.87 10.66 -12.58
C ASP A 28 -13.47 10.49 -11.94
N GLY A 29 -12.62 9.67 -12.56
CA GLY A 29 -11.18 9.61 -12.24
C GLY A 29 -10.65 8.33 -11.58
N LEU A 30 -11.50 7.39 -11.15
CA LEU A 30 -11.03 6.12 -10.58
C LEU A 30 -10.60 5.10 -11.65
N TRP A 31 -9.57 4.32 -11.36
CA TRP A 31 -8.96 3.33 -12.26
C TRP A 31 -8.89 1.95 -11.62
N SER A 32 -9.21 0.90 -12.37
CA SER A 32 -8.70 -0.43 -11.99
C SER A 32 -7.25 -0.54 -12.42
N VAL A 33 -6.38 -0.90 -11.47
CA VAL A 33 -4.92 -0.93 -11.67
C VAL A 33 -4.33 -2.24 -11.17
N ARG A 34 -3.33 -2.75 -11.88
CA ARG A 34 -2.46 -3.85 -11.42
C ARG A 34 -1.01 -3.37 -11.38
N CYS A 35 -0.27 -3.80 -10.37
CA CYS A 35 1.18 -3.65 -10.29
C CYS A 35 1.85 -4.99 -10.61
N TYR A 36 2.77 -4.99 -11.57
CA TYR A 36 3.55 -6.15 -11.98
C TYR A 36 5.00 -5.99 -11.52
N LEU A 37 5.61 -7.08 -11.03
CA LEU A 37 7.06 -7.16 -10.78
C LEU A 37 7.78 -7.89 -11.91
N THR A 38 8.14 -7.15 -12.94
CA THR A 38 8.93 -7.63 -14.09
C THR A 38 9.88 -6.53 -14.57
N ASN A 39 10.80 -6.88 -15.46
CA ASN A 39 11.75 -5.92 -16.05
C ASN A 39 11.28 -5.41 -17.43
N ASP A 40 9.99 -5.57 -17.75
CA ASP A 40 9.44 -5.16 -19.04
C ASP A 40 9.41 -3.62 -19.20
N TYR A 41 9.34 -2.91 -18.08
CA TYR A 41 9.33 -1.45 -18.01
C TYR A 41 10.15 -0.94 -16.82
N PRO A 42 10.66 0.30 -16.89
CA PRO A 42 11.30 0.96 -15.74
C PRO A 42 10.36 1.03 -14.52
N ASP A 43 10.95 1.04 -13.33
CA ASP A 43 10.21 1.18 -12.08
C ASP A 43 9.33 2.44 -12.07
N GLY A 44 8.09 2.27 -11.61
CA GLY A 44 7.09 3.34 -11.55
C GLY A 44 6.38 3.66 -12.86
N THR A 45 6.74 2.99 -13.97
CA THR A 45 6.09 3.22 -15.27
C THR A 45 4.60 2.90 -15.17
N THR A 46 3.74 3.84 -15.59
CA THR A 46 2.30 3.60 -15.72
C THR A 46 1.93 3.48 -17.20
N ILE A 47 1.27 2.39 -17.55
CA ILE A 47 0.78 2.12 -18.90
C ILE A 47 -0.73 2.34 -18.94
N GLY A 48 -1.16 3.10 -19.95
CA GLY A 48 -2.54 3.51 -20.14
C GLY A 48 -3.47 2.37 -20.59
N PRO A 49 -4.77 2.65 -20.66
CA PRO A 49 -5.77 1.66 -21.08
C PRO A 49 -5.55 1.21 -22.53
N GLY A 50 -5.93 -0.03 -22.83
CA GLY A 50 -5.86 -0.61 -24.18
C GLY A 50 -4.67 -1.53 -24.44
N VAL A 51 -3.84 -1.80 -23.42
CA VAL A 51 -2.86 -2.89 -23.46
C VAL A 51 -3.55 -4.19 -23.06
N ASP A 52 -3.32 -5.24 -23.85
CA ASP A 52 -3.77 -6.60 -23.57
C ASP A 52 -3.03 -7.14 -22.33
N ASP A 53 -3.76 -7.27 -21.22
CA ASP A 53 -3.20 -7.73 -19.94
C ASP A 53 -2.91 -9.24 -19.93
N SER A 54 -3.45 -10.00 -20.90
CA SER A 54 -3.26 -11.45 -21.00
C SER A 54 -1.82 -11.85 -21.34
N ALA A 55 -1.03 -10.91 -21.86
CA ALA A 55 0.40 -11.09 -22.12
C ALA A 55 1.24 -11.19 -20.84
N TYR A 56 0.71 -10.73 -19.69
CA TYR A 56 1.46 -10.69 -18.43
C TYR A 56 0.95 -11.74 -17.44
N PRO A 57 1.85 -12.53 -16.84
CA PRO A 57 1.45 -13.64 -15.99
C PRO A 57 0.93 -13.17 -14.62
N GLU A 58 -0.17 -13.76 -14.17
CA GLU A 58 -0.87 -13.39 -12.93
C GLU A 58 -0.03 -13.63 -11.66
N ASP A 59 0.92 -14.56 -11.69
CA ASP A 59 1.84 -14.84 -10.58
C ASP A 59 2.87 -13.70 -10.34
N ARG A 60 2.99 -12.76 -11.29
CA ARG A 60 3.83 -11.56 -11.19
C ARG A 60 3.08 -10.32 -10.73
N VAL A 61 1.75 -10.41 -10.57
CA VAL A 61 0.97 -9.29 -10.02
C VAL A 61 1.27 -9.17 -8.53
N LEU A 62 1.87 -8.06 -8.13
CA LEU A 62 2.18 -7.75 -6.73
C LEU A 62 0.95 -7.26 -5.98
N TRP A 63 0.18 -6.36 -6.60
CA TRP A 63 -1.11 -5.94 -6.06
C TRP A 63 -2.04 -5.54 -7.20
N ARG A 64 -3.35 -5.52 -6.92
CA ARG A 64 -4.36 -4.93 -7.80
C ARG A 64 -5.42 -4.21 -6.97
N VAL A 65 -6.04 -3.24 -7.61
CA VAL A 65 -7.16 -2.47 -7.06
C VAL A 65 -8.30 -2.38 -8.07
N GLY A 66 -9.51 -2.41 -7.53
CA GLY A 66 -10.75 -2.22 -8.25
C GLY A 66 -11.88 -2.11 -7.25
N VAL A 67 -13.07 -2.59 -7.62
CA VAL A 67 -14.22 -2.65 -6.74
C VAL A 67 -14.85 -4.02 -6.70
N ASP A 68 -15.52 -4.32 -5.60
CA ASP A 68 -16.34 -5.51 -5.45
C ASP A 68 -17.74 -5.34 -6.07
N ALA A 69 -18.57 -6.38 -5.96
CA ALA A 69 -19.94 -6.36 -6.47
C ALA A 69 -20.86 -5.37 -5.74
N GLN A 70 -20.45 -4.86 -4.58
CA GLN A 70 -21.14 -3.84 -3.80
C GLN A 70 -20.57 -2.44 -4.08
N LEU A 71 -19.72 -2.29 -5.10
CA LEU A 71 -19.06 -1.05 -5.48
C LEU A 71 -18.10 -0.50 -4.41
N ARG A 72 -17.67 -1.31 -3.45
CA ARG A 72 -16.65 -0.92 -2.47
C ARG A 72 -15.27 -1.20 -3.03
N ARG A 73 -14.32 -0.34 -2.68
CA ARG A 73 -12.94 -0.49 -3.13
C ARG A 73 -12.31 -1.74 -2.53
N ARG A 74 -11.60 -2.45 -3.38
CA ARG A 74 -10.97 -3.72 -3.06
C ARG A 74 -9.54 -3.73 -3.53
N VAL A 75 -8.62 -3.90 -2.60
CA VAL A 75 -7.20 -4.12 -2.88
C VAL A 75 -6.86 -5.56 -2.54
N SER A 76 -6.15 -6.23 -3.43
CA SER A 76 -5.53 -7.52 -3.13
C SER A 76 -4.04 -7.45 -3.37
N VAL A 77 -3.27 -7.85 -2.36
CA VAL A 77 -1.81 -7.94 -2.40
C VAL A 77 -1.43 -9.41 -2.52
N ALA A 78 -0.41 -9.71 -3.32
CA ALA A 78 0.06 -11.05 -3.56
C ALA A 78 0.53 -11.71 -2.25
N ARG A 79 0.05 -12.93 -1.99
CA ARG A 79 0.35 -13.64 -0.74
C ARG A 79 1.84 -13.82 -0.50
N TRP A 80 2.63 -14.07 -1.56
CA TRP A 80 4.08 -14.21 -1.46
C TRP A 80 4.81 -12.91 -1.04
N ALA A 81 4.15 -11.75 -1.17
CA ALA A 81 4.73 -10.46 -0.79
C ALA A 81 4.50 -10.11 0.68
N VAL A 82 3.44 -10.65 1.29
CA VAL A 82 2.92 -10.31 2.62
C VAL A 82 2.56 -11.57 3.42
N GLU A 83 3.37 -12.62 3.31
CA GLU A 83 3.10 -13.89 3.99
C GLU A 83 3.05 -13.69 5.51
N GLY A 84 1.99 -14.21 6.15
CA GLY A 84 1.77 -14.05 7.59
C GLY A 84 1.02 -12.77 7.99
N VAL A 85 0.64 -11.91 7.04
CA VAL A 85 -0.24 -10.78 7.34
C VAL A 85 -1.62 -11.29 7.80
N PRO A 86 -2.20 -10.73 8.88
CA PRO A 86 -3.58 -11.03 9.27
C PRO A 86 -4.60 -10.57 8.20
N PRO A 87 -5.87 -11.00 8.31
CA PRO A 87 -6.96 -10.57 7.43
C PRO A 87 -7.34 -9.08 7.65
N LEU A 88 -6.54 -8.16 7.11
CA LEU A 88 -6.69 -6.72 7.32
C LEU A 88 -7.70 -6.07 6.37
N TRP A 89 -8.41 -5.04 6.84
CA TRP A 89 -9.17 -4.10 6.00
C TRP A 89 -8.84 -2.65 6.43
N ALA A 90 -9.24 -1.66 5.63
CA ALA A 90 -8.81 -0.29 5.87
C ALA A 90 -9.88 0.77 5.59
N VAL A 91 -9.62 1.98 6.08
CA VAL A 91 -10.36 3.21 5.82
C VAL A 91 -9.41 4.21 5.20
N GLU A 92 -9.83 4.79 4.08
CA GLU A 92 -9.13 5.89 3.44
C GLU A 92 -9.77 7.23 3.86
N ILE A 93 -8.93 8.14 4.32
CA ILE A 93 -9.32 9.46 4.82
C ILE A 93 -8.51 10.52 4.05
N PRO A 94 -9.13 11.26 3.12
CA PRO A 94 -8.50 12.44 2.53
C PRO A 94 -8.13 13.46 3.61
N ASP A 95 -6.93 14.03 3.52
CA ASP A 95 -6.50 15.15 4.35
C ASP A 95 -6.57 16.43 3.52
N GLU A 96 -7.69 17.14 3.66
CA GLU A 96 -7.95 18.43 3.01
C GLU A 96 -7.53 19.62 3.88
N GLY A 97 -7.11 19.38 5.13
CA GLY A 97 -6.78 20.42 6.12
C GLY A 97 -5.29 20.69 6.29
N GLY A 98 -4.43 19.80 5.79
CA GLY A 98 -2.98 19.93 5.83
C GLY A 98 -2.41 21.05 4.95
N GLU A 99 -1.13 21.37 5.15
CA GLU A 99 -0.39 22.32 4.30
C GLU A 99 -0.23 21.82 2.86
N ARG A 100 -0.35 20.49 2.65
CA ARG A 100 -0.34 19.83 1.35
C ARG A 100 -1.49 18.82 1.26
N PRO A 101 -2.02 18.54 0.06
CA PRO A 101 -3.05 17.51 -0.14
C PRO A 101 -2.52 16.13 0.26
N GLY A 102 -3.06 15.60 1.36
CA GLY A 102 -2.62 14.33 1.92
C GLY A 102 -3.71 13.28 1.88
N CYS A 103 -3.34 12.04 2.17
CA CYS A 103 -4.27 10.96 2.42
C CYS A 103 -3.75 10.08 3.54
N SER A 104 -4.67 9.61 4.38
CA SER A 104 -4.38 8.67 5.45
C SER A 104 -5.10 7.35 5.21
N LEU A 105 -4.40 6.26 5.45
CA LEU A 105 -4.94 4.90 5.46
C LEU A 105 -4.91 4.39 6.90
N VAL A 106 -6.06 4.08 7.47
CA VAL A 106 -6.19 3.49 8.82
C VAL A 106 -6.61 2.04 8.69
N VAL A 107 -5.94 1.13 9.39
CA VAL A 107 -6.04 -0.31 9.16
C VAL A 107 -6.53 -1.03 10.40
N PHE A 108 -7.40 -2.01 10.19
CA PHE A 108 -8.09 -2.78 11.23
C PHE A 108 -7.88 -4.29 11.02
N ASP A 109 -7.74 -5.01 12.12
CA ASP A 109 -7.66 -6.48 12.19
C ASP A 109 -8.91 -7.02 12.91
N THR A 110 -10.05 -6.93 12.23
CA THR A 110 -11.35 -7.42 12.71
C THR A 110 -12.07 -8.19 11.60
N ASP A 111 -13.09 -8.98 11.94
CA ASP A 111 -13.87 -9.79 11.00
C ASP A 111 -15.10 -9.07 10.44
N ASP A 112 -15.28 -7.79 10.76
CA ASP A 112 -16.40 -6.96 10.29
C ASP A 112 -16.46 -6.82 8.76
N LEU A 113 -15.30 -6.88 8.09
CA LEU A 113 -15.18 -6.72 6.64
C LEU A 113 -14.23 -7.72 6.01
N PRO A 114 -14.47 -8.14 4.76
CA PRO A 114 -13.55 -9.03 4.06
C PRO A 114 -12.13 -8.42 3.92
N PRO A 115 -11.05 -9.22 3.89
CA PRO A 115 -9.67 -8.70 3.93
C PRO A 115 -9.26 -7.96 2.65
N GLY A 116 -8.82 -6.71 2.72
CA GLY A 116 -8.49 -5.86 1.57
C GLY A 116 -9.62 -4.93 1.14
N THR A 117 -10.73 -4.89 1.89
CA THR A 117 -11.77 -3.88 1.72
C THR A 117 -11.22 -2.53 2.14
N VAL A 118 -11.49 -1.49 1.36
CA VAL A 118 -11.14 -0.11 1.69
C VAL A 118 -12.41 0.73 1.69
N LEU A 119 -12.80 1.20 2.88
CA LEU A 119 -13.93 2.11 3.04
C LEU A 119 -13.50 3.57 2.86
N THR A 120 -14.45 4.44 2.52
CA THR A 120 -14.33 5.89 2.74
C THR A 120 -14.56 6.22 4.21
N ASN A 121 -14.18 7.42 4.64
CA ASN A 121 -14.49 7.92 5.98
C ASN A 121 -16.00 7.92 6.29
N ASP A 122 -16.83 8.27 5.30
CA ASP A 122 -18.30 8.31 5.45
C ASP A 122 -18.89 6.90 5.61
N GLU A 123 -18.39 5.92 4.87
CA GLU A 123 -18.78 4.52 5.03
C GLU A 123 -18.37 3.99 6.41
N PHE A 124 -17.18 4.35 6.88
CA PHE A 124 -16.69 3.96 8.20
C PHE A 124 -17.54 4.53 9.33
N ALA A 125 -18.03 5.77 9.21
CA ALA A 125 -18.92 6.38 10.20
C ALA A 125 -20.25 5.60 10.41
N SER A 126 -20.59 4.67 9.50
CA SER A 126 -21.80 3.86 9.56
C SER A 126 -21.62 2.47 10.18
N ILE A 127 -20.40 2.07 10.55
CA ILE A 127 -20.11 0.75 11.13
C ILE A 127 -19.73 0.85 12.62
N ALA A 128 -19.99 -0.21 13.37
CA ALA A 128 -19.78 -0.26 14.83
C ALA A 128 -18.35 -0.68 15.21
N VAL A 129 -17.34 -0.10 14.57
CA VAL A 129 -15.92 -0.37 14.85
C VAL A 129 -15.30 0.86 15.51
N ASP A 130 -14.62 0.66 16.65
CA ASP A 130 -13.96 1.74 17.38
C ASP A 130 -12.61 2.07 16.72
N SER A 131 -12.28 3.37 16.60
CA SER A 131 -10.97 3.82 16.12
C SER A 131 -9.82 3.33 17.01
N ALA A 132 -10.08 3.02 18.28
CA ALA A 132 -9.12 2.40 19.18
C ALA A 132 -8.69 0.98 18.74
N GLN A 133 -9.43 0.34 17.83
CA GLN A 133 -9.08 -0.96 17.25
C GLN A 133 -8.13 -0.86 16.06
N GLN A 134 -7.64 0.34 15.72
CA GLN A 134 -6.64 0.52 14.68
C GLN A 134 -5.35 -0.27 15.01
N VAL A 135 -4.81 -0.93 14.00
CA VAL A 135 -3.57 -1.73 14.13
C VAL A 135 -2.42 -1.18 13.30
N ALA A 136 -2.70 -0.33 12.32
CA ALA A 136 -1.70 0.41 11.57
C ALA A 136 -2.30 1.68 10.94
N ALA A 137 -1.44 2.63 10.62
CA ALA A 137 -1.81 3.83 9.88
C ALA A 137 -0.67 4.27 8.97
N LEU A 138 -0.99 4.89 7.82
CA LEU A 138 -0.01 5.49 6.92
C LEU A 138 -0.56 6.80 6.37
N HIS A 139 0.27 7.84 6.36
CA HIS A 139 -0.04 9.12 5.74
C HIS A 139 0.94 9.40 4.59
N TRP A 140 0.42 9.88 3.46
CA TRP A 140 1.23 10.25 2.30
C TRP A 140 0.69 11.48 1.57
N SER A 141 1.59 12.19 0.91
CA SER A 141 1.27 13.31 0.01
C SER A 141 0.71 12.78 -1.32
N THR A 142 -0.45 13.26 -1.73
CA THR A 142 -1.15 12.79 -2.95
C THR A 142 -0.58 13.36 -4.24
N ASP A 143 0.20 14.44 -4.17
CA ASP A 143 0.84 15.10 -5.31
C ASP A 143 2.26 14.60 -5.59
N THR A 144 3.00 14.17 -4.57
CA THR A 144 4.38 13.67 -4.69
C THR A 144 4.51 12.17 -4.45
N ALA A 145 3.47 11.51 -3.95
CA ALA A 145 3.49 10.12 -3.51
C ALA A 145 4.57 9.84 -2.43
N THR A 146 4.85 10.83 -1.58
CA THR A 146 5.82 10.66 -0.49
C THR A 146 5.11 10.23 0.79
N ILE A 147 5.56 9.13 1.38
CA ILE A 147 5.10 8.67 2.70
C ILE A 147 5.76 9.52 3.77
N ASP A 148 4.94 10.21 4.55
CA ASP A 148 5.38 11.06 5.65
C ASP A 148 5.41 10.30 6.97
N GLN A 149 4.42 9.42 7.17
CA GLN A 149 4.25 8.68 8.42
C GLN A 149 3.76 7.28 8.15
N ILE A 150 4.29 6.34 8.93
CA ILE A 150 3.77 4.98 9.03
C ILE A 150 3.84 4.52 10.48
N PHE A 151 2.74 3.94 10.95
CA PHE A 151 2.63 3.33 12.26
C PHE A 151 2.14 1.90 12.10
N VAL A 152 2.74 0.99 12.87
CA VAL A 152 2.26 -0.39 13.03
C VAL A 152 2.28 -0.71 14.51
N SER A 153 1.15 -1.22 14.99
CA SER A 153 0.96 -1.71 16.35
C SER A 153 2.08 -2.67 16.74
N PRO A 154 2.71 -2.52 17.91
CA PRO A 154 3.86 -3.35 18.33
C PRO A 154 3.62 -4.86 18.18
N GLN A 155 2.41 -5.32 18.45
CA GLN A 155 2.02 -6.74 18.42
C GLN A 155 2.05 -7.32 16.99
N LEU A 156 1.88 -6.49 15.96
CA LEU A 156 1.85 -6.90 14.56
C LEU A 156 3.12 -6.54 13.76
N ARG A 157 4.14 -6.00 14.43
CA ARG A 157 5.43 -5.74 13.79
C ARG A 157 6.08 -7.06 13.35
N ARG A 158 6.87 -6.99 12.27
CA ARG A 158 7.55 -8.16 11.66
C ARG A 158 6.59 -9.24 11.12
N GLN A 159 5.30 -8.93 10.97
CA GLN A 159 4.30 -9.78 10.31
C GLN A 159 3.86 -9.20 8.96
N HIS A 160 4.77 -8.47 8.29
CA HIS A 160 4.52 -7.81 7.00
C HIS A 160 3.36 -6.80 6.94
N VAL A 161 2.75 -6.42 8.07
CA VAL A 161 1.68 -5.40 8.10
C VAL A 161 2.13 -4.08 7.50
N GLY A 162 3.32 -3.57 7.85
CA GLY A 162 3.83 -2.33 7.26
C GLY A 162 3.99 -2.43 5.73
N THR A 163 4.48 -3.57 5.23
CA THR A 163 4.57 -3.83 3.78
C THR A 163 3.19 -3.84 3.12
N TRP A 164 2.21 -4.50 3.73
CA TRP A 164 0.84 -4.52 3.24
C TRP A 164 0.23 -3.11 3.19
N VAL A 165 0.40 -2.32 4.26
CA VAL A 165 -0.12 -0.95 4.36
C VAL A 165 0.47 -0.08 3.24
N VAL A 166 1.78 -0.17 2.98
CA VAL A 166 2.43 0.56 1.88
C VAL A 166 1.88 0.14 0.53
N TYR A 167 1.67 -1.16 0.28
CA TYR A 167 1.11 -1.62 -1.00
C TYR A 167 -0.35 -1.24 -1.19
N VAL A 168 -1.15 -1.19 -0.12
CA VAL A 168 -2.53 -0.70 -0.20
C VAL A 168 -2.55 0.80 -0.48
N ALA A 169 -1.69 1.59 0.16
CA ALA A 169 -1.57 3.01 -0.13
C ALA A 169 -1.09 3.28 -1.57
N ASP A 170 -0.09 2.55 -2.05
CA ASP A 170 0.40 2.61 -3.45
C ASP A 170 -0.73 2.26 -4.44
N ALA A 171 -1.49 1.20 -4.14
CA ALA A 171 -2.63 0.81 -4.94
C ALA A 171 -3.72 1.89 -4.99
N LEU A 172 -4.07 2.49 -3.85
CA LEU A 172 -5.07 3.56 -3.78
C LEU A 172 -4.59 4.84 -4.48
N HIS A 173 -3.31 5.19 -4.34
CA HIS A 173 -2.72 6.33 -5.05
C HIS A 173 -2.92 6.20 -6.56
N HIS A 174 -2.62 5.03 -7.14
CA HIS A 174 -2.85 4.77 -8.55
C HIS A 174 -4.32 4.56 -8.91
N HIS A 175 -5.14 4.06 -7.98
CA HIS A 175 -6.59 3.95 -8.15
C HIS A 175 -7.23 5.32 -8.40
N HIS A 176 -6.81 6.36 -7.67
CA HIS A 176 -7.23 7.74 -7.90
C HIS A 176 -6.59 8.39 -9.13
N GLY A 177 -5.64 7.70 -9.76
CA GLY A 177 -4.90 8.21 -10.90
C GLY A 177 -3.91 9.33 -10.55
N TRP A 178 -3.60 9.52 -9.26
CA TRP A 178 -2.66 10.53 -8.77
C TRP A 178 -1.25 10.32 -9.35
N PRO A 179 -0.47 11.42 -9.48
CA PRO A 179 0.86 11.36 -10.07
C PRO A 179 1.92 10.95 -9.05
N GLY A 180 2.97 10.32 -9.56
CA GLY A 180 4.16 10.01 -8.77
C GLY A 180 4.36 8.52 -8.56
N LEU A 181 5.43 8.23 -7.83
CA LEU A 181 5.83 6.89 -7.44
C LEU A 181 5.94 6.87 -5.92
N MET A 182 5.29 5.92 -5.27
CA MET A 182 5.32 5.86 -3.81
C MET A 182 6.76 5.72 -3.29
N THR A 183 7.20 6.70 -2.52
CA THR A 183 8.55 6.82 -1.97
C THR A 183 8.50 7.14 -0.48
N ALA A 184 9.59 6.87 0.24
CA ALA A 184 9.73 7.26 1.63
C ALA A 184 10.89 8.24 1.80
N SER A 185 10.64 9.34 2.53
CA SER A 185 11.64 10.38 2.77
C SER A 185 12.79 9.89 3.68
N GLY A 186 13.90 10.64 3.68
CA GLY A 186 15.07 10.38 4.53
C GLY A 186 14.86 10.57 6.04
N ARG A 187 13.70 11.10 6.46
CA ARG A 187 13.39 11.37 7.88
C ARG A 187 12.70 10.15 8.49
N ARG A 188 13.43 9.38 9.32
CA ARG A 188 12.94 8.08 9.82
C ARG A 188 13.32 7.79 11.26
N THR A 189 12.47 7.01 11.92
CA THR A 189 12.75 6.40 13.22
C THR A 189 13.71 5.23 13.08
N ASP A 190 14.29 4.73 14.17
CA ASP A 190 15.18 3.55 14.08
C ASP A 190 14.40 2.28 13.71
N VAL A 191 13.18 2.13 14.20
CA VAL A 191 12.29 1.03 13.81
C VAL A 191 12.01 1.05 12.31
N ALA A 192 11.81 2.23 11.71
CA ALA A 192 11.61 2.38 10.28
C ALA A 192 12.91 2.14 9.48
N GLU A 193 14.06 2.51 10.03
CA GLU A 193 15.38 2.26 9.41
C GLU A 193 15.74 0.77 9.41
N GLU A 194 15.36 0.03 10.45
CA GLU A 194 15.54 -1.43 10.55
C GLU A 194 14.52 -2.21 9.71
N ALA A 195 13.46 -1.55 9.21
CA ALA A 195 12.45 -2.20 8.41
C ALA A 195 13.04 -2.68 7.08
N GLN A 196 13.01 -3.99 6.86
CA GLN A 196 13.38 -4.58 5.58
C GLN A 196 12.21 -4.42 4.60
N GLY A 197 12.50 -4.07 3.35
CA GLY A 197 11.51 -3.89 2.29
C GLY A 197 11.99 -4.44 0.96
N ARG A 198 11.07 -4.69 0.03
CA ARG A 198 11.38 -5.18 -1.33
C ARG A 198 11.83 -4.06 -2.28
N HIS A 199 11.52 -2.81 -1.96
CA HIS A 199 11.77 -1.65 -2.82
C HIS A 199 12.64 -0.61 -2.10
N LEU A 200 13.77 -1.06 -1.53
CA LEU A 200 14.69 -0.18 -0.80
C LEU A 200 15.23 0.96 -1.67
N HIS A 201 15.25 0.79 -3.00
CA HIS A 201 15.64 1.85 -3.94
C HIS A 201 14.62 3.00 -4.04
N ARG A 202 13.40 2.84 -3.51
CA ARG A 202 12.37 3.89 -3.38
C ARG A 202 12.42 4.62 -2.04
N VAL A 203 13.42 4.32 -1.21
CA VAL A 203 13.62 4.92 0.10
C VAL A 203 14.84 5.82 0.03
N ASP A 204 14.66 7.11 0.31
CA ASP A 204 15.77 8.06 0.31
C ASP A 204 16.81 7.68 1.38
N PRO A 205 18.11 8.00 1.18
CA PRO A 205 19.10 7.86 2.23
C PRO A 205 18.67 8.57 3.52
N ARG A 206 18.98 7.98 4.68
CA ARG A 206 18.57 8.57 5.97
C ARG A 206 19.26 9.93 6.16
N THR A 207 18.45 10.98 6.33
CA THR A 207 18.91 12.35 6.57
C THR A 207 18.62 12.82 7.98
N GLU A 208 17.59 12.27 8.63
CA GLU A 208 17.18 12.66 9.98
C GLU A 208 16.70 11.44 10.78
N ARG A 209 17.10 11.39 12.06
CA ARG A 209 16.55 10.46 13.04
C ARG A 209 15.38 11.10 13.74
N VAL A 210 14.18 10.59 13.49
CA VAL A 210 12.96 11.00 14.19
C VAL A 210 12.82 10.17 15.46
N VAL A 211 12.63 10.84 16.60
CA VAL A 211 12.34 10.18 17.88
C VAL A 211 10.84 10.26 18.12
N ILE A 212 10.18 9.11 18.27
CA ILE A 212 8.78 9.08 18.69
C ILE A 212 8.79 9.30 20.20
N ILE A 213 8.20 10.40 20.63
CA ILE A 213 7.90 10.63 22.05
C ILE A 213 6.54 10.02 22.30
N ASP A 214 6.46 9.10 23.26
CA ASP A 214 5.18 8.58 23.72
C ASP A 214 4.38 9.75 24.34
N PRO A 215 3.18 10.06 23.82
CA PRO A 215 2.40 11.20 24.28
C PRO A 215 1.93 11.07 25.73
N ASP A 216 1.81 9.85 26.25
CA ASP A 216 1.34 9.59 27.61
C ASP A 216 2.49 9.67 28.64
N THR A 217 3.72 9.35 28.23
CA THR A 217 4.87 9.31 29.14
C THR A 217 5.86 10.46 28.93
N GLY A 218 5.83 11.15 27.79
CA GLY A 218 6.78 12.19 27.42
C GLY A 218 8.21 11.68 27.21
N ILE A 219 8.41 10.36 27.16
CA ILE A 219 9.70 9.70 27.01
C ILE A 219 9.80 9.16 25.58
N ALA A 220 11.01 9.17 25.03
CA ALA A 220 11.28 8.51 23.75
C ALA A 220 10.87 7.02 23.85
N ALA A 221 10.00 6.57 22.95
CA ALA A 221 9.73 5.14 22.79
C ALA A 221 11.06 4.44 22.47
N PRO A 222 11.39 3.32 23.15
CA PRO A 222 12.65 2.61 22.96
C PRO A 222 12.82 2.07 21.54
#